data_AF-A0A3B0PNS4-F1
#
_entry.id   AF-A0A3B0PNS4-F1
#
_cell.length_a   1.000
_cell.length_b   1.000
_cell.length_c   1.000
_cell.angle_alpha   90.00
_cell.angle_beta   90.00
_cell.angle_gamma   90.00
#
_symmetry.space_group_name_H-M   'P 1'
#
loop_
_entity.id
_entity.type
_entity.pdbx_description
1 polymer ?
#
loop_
_entity_poly.entity_id
_entity_poly.type
_entity_poly.pdbx_seq_one_letter_code
_entity_poly.pdbx_strand_id
1 'polypeptide(L)'
;MSTSPTNNQSTNPTPETPITHVNLGKLKIRLTRIFQTITALAIALIIGGIVSLSLGSSLAIALPLLVIGLALLILTCFFLGSRLRKTPLPIPAPSSPPIKPKPTGVTPGGTPAPTTPPSKSPVVTPPPTPVETTPPVSPIVPVPVPEIQIPRFSNLKPQYIANLLKNRFVITGTHPAGRMNKNTEYVTTQSKNTNLNVCFLKGHPLDDPFLKKTNSAILILTNAGREKHLLLGRSLALSAHIEKVCWNDITKPESTSFPPESVIAGAWVNKTTDIPPASHLICVNPPSIVLTRNVQRRAINFGDFNYEREFRAAVGMYRTIFGICKENNITSIQLELLGLNNIGPDQEEYSAWHSECCLALLEAIRLEEETGGNSLTHITVNSRAELPLLSILQKAYNN
;
A
#
# COMPACT_ATOMS: atom_id res chain seq x y z
N MET A 1 24.74 -51.92 -21.36
CA MET A 1 24.38 -51.01 -22.46
C MET A 1 23.18 -50.20 -21.96
N SER A 2 23.28 -49.14 -21.15
CA SER A 2 24.01 -47.87 -21.25
C SER A 2 23.81 -47.15 -22.59
N THR A 3 22.88 -46.18 -22.60
CA THR A 3 23.12 -44.79 -23.06
C THR A 3 21.99 -43.90 -22.54
N SER A 4 22.33 -42.99 -21.63
CA SER A 4 21.51 -41.83 -21.24
C SER A 4 21.43 -40.80 -22.38
N PRO A 5 20.37 -39.97 -22.48
CA PRO A 5 20.43 -38.75 -23.25
C PRO A 5 20.97 -37.60 -22.39
N THR A 6 22.02 -36.98 -22.91
CA THR A 6 22.79 -35.90 -22.31
C THR A 6 22.04 -34.58 -22.33
N ASN A 7 22.07 -33.94 -21.17
CA ASN A 7 21.77 -32.53 -20.92
C ASN A 7 22.68 -31.62 -21.78
N ASN A 8 22.11 -30.65 -22.49
CA ASN A 8 22.85 -29.52 -23.06
C ASN A 8 22.03 -28.23 -22.86
N GLN A 9 22.23 -27.61 -21.69
CA GLN A 9 21.94 -26.21 -21.43
C GLN A 9 22.81 -25.34 -22.36
N SER A 10 22.18 -24.66 -23.30
CA SER A 10 22.79 -23.52 -23.99
C SER A 10 22.55 -22.27 -23.15
N THR A 11 23.51 -21.94 -22.28
CA THR A 11 23.60 -20.62 -21.64
C THR A 11 24.28 -19.66 -22.60
N ASN A 12 23.49 -18.88 -23.34
CA ASN A 12 24.01 -17.67 -23.97
C ASN A 12 24.33 -16.66 -22.86
N PRO A 13 25.58 -16.18 -22.73
CA PRO A 13 25.87 -15.07 -21.84
C PRO A 13 25.21 -13.81 -22.43
N THR A 14 24.16 -13.34 -21.76
CA THR A 14 23.62 -12.00 -22.02
C THR A 14 24.68 -11.01 -21.51
N PRO A 15 25.08 -9.99 -22.29
CA PRO A 15 26.12 -9.06 -21.88
C PRO A 15 25.61 -8.27 -20.66
N GLU A 16 26.16 -8.57 -19.49
CA GLU A 16 25.95 -7.77 -18.28
C GLU A 16 26.55 -6.37 -18.52
N THR A 17 25.71 -5.40 -18.86
CA THR A 17 26.08 -3.99 -18.73
C THR A 17 26.42 -3.71 -17.27
N PRO A 18 27.58 -3.13 -16.95
CA PRO A 18 27.99 -2.90 -15.57
C PRO A 18 27.07 -1.89 -14.90
N ILE A 19 26.22 -2.38 -13.98
CA ILE A 19 25.31 -1.55 -13.19
C ILE A 19 26.10 -0.90 -12.07
N THR A 20 26.44 0.39 -12.24
CA THR A 20 27.02 1.20 -11.17
C THR A 20 25.91 1.95 -10.42
N HIS A 21 25.59 1.48 -9.21
CA HIS A 21 24.78 2.24 -8.26
C HIS A 21 25.65 3.33 -7.61
N VAL A 22 25.40 4.59 -7.95
CA VAL A 22 26.01 5.72 -7.25
C VAL A 22 25.02 6.25 -6.22
N ASN A 23 25.43 6.26 -4.96
CA ASN A 23 24.64 6.79 -3.85
C ASN A 23 24.91 8.30 -3.73
N LEU A 24 23.94 9.12 -4.13
CA LEU A 24 23.97 10.58 -3.99
C LEU A 24 22.78 10.99 -3.12
N GLY A 25 22.88 10.76 -1.81
CA GLY A 25 21.80 11.07 -0.87
C GLY A 25 20.51 10.29 -1.15
N LYS A 26 19.40 10.71 -0.52
CA LYS A 26 18.11 9.98 -0.41
C LYS A 26 17.37 9.68 -1.73
N LEU A 27 17.98 9.88 -2.89
CA LEU A 27 17.38 9.66 -4.20
C LEU A 27 18.02 8.44 -4.90
N LYS A 28 17.39 7.27 -4.78
CA LYS A 28 17.78 6.07 -5.55
C LYS A 28 17.15 6.12 -6.94
N ILE A 29 17.48 7.13 -7.75
CA ILE A 29 17.07 7.13 -9.16
C ILE A 29 18.00 6.19 -9.94
N ARG A 30 17.42 5.31 -10.76
CA ARG A 30 18.16 4.54 -11.77
C ARG A 30 18.76 5.55 -12.75
N LEU A 31 20.00 5.96 -12.49
CA LEU A 31 20.77 6.94 -13.26
C LEU A 31 20.79 6.59 -14.76
N THR A 32 20.74 5.29 -15.09
CA THR A 32 20.56 4.75 -16.45
C THR A 32 19.29 5.24 -17.13
N ARG A 33 18.16 5.34 -16.43
CA ARG A 33 16.90 5.82 -17.03
C ARG A 33 16.96 7.32 -17.32
N ILE A 34 17.55 8.12 -16.43
CA ILE A 34 17.76 9.56 -16.68
C ILE A 34 18.67 9.77 -17.91
N PHE A 35 19.80 9.06 -17.98
CA PHE A 35 20.70 9.15 -19.13
C PHE A 35 20.04 8.68 -20.43
N GLN A 36 19.25 7.61 -20.38
CA GLN A 36 18.47 7.14 -21.53
C GLN A 36 17.48 8.22 -22.00
N THR A 37 16.75 8.87 -21.10
CA THR A 37 15.80 9.94 -21.47
C THR A 37 16.52 11.16 -22.05
N ILE A 38 17.64 11.60 -21.46
CA ILE A 38 18.43 12.73 -21.96
C ILE A 38 19.01 12.41 -23.34
N THR A 39 19.51 11.19 -23.54
CA THR A 39 20.08 10.75 -24.83
C THR A 39 18.98 10.66 -25.90
N ALA A 40 17.82 10.09 -25.56
CA ALA A 40 16.68 10.01 -26.47
C ALA A 40 16.19 11.41 -26.88
N LEU A 41 16.12 12.34 -25.93
CA LEU A 41 15.75 13.73 -26.19
C LEU A 41 16.80 14.44 -27.08
N ALA A 42 18.09 14.25 -26.81
CA ALA A 42 19.17 14.81 -27.63
C ALA A 42 19.09 14.32 -29.09
N ILE A 43 18.87 13.02 -29.30
CA ILE A 43 18.71 12.42 -30.63
C ILE A 43 17.47 12.98 -31.33
N ALA A 44 16.33 13.06 -30.62
CA ALA A 44 15.10 13.60 -31.18
C ALA A 44 15.26 15.07 -31.63
N LEU A 45 15.98 15.89 -30.86
CA LEU A 45 16.27 17.29 -31.23
C LEU A 45 17.19 17.39 -32.45
N ILE A 46 18.21 16.54 -32.54
CA ILE A 46 19.11 16.50 -33.71
C ILE A 46 18.33 16.08 -34.96
N ILE A 47 17.54 15.01 -34.88
CA ILE A 47 16.70 14.56 -36.00
C ILE A 47 15.70 15.64 -36.39
N GLY A 48 15.02 16.25 -35.42
CA GLY A 48 14.09 17.36 -35.67
C GLY A 48 14.76 18.55 -36.36
N GLY A 49 15.99 18.90 -35.97
CA GLY A 49 16.79 19.93 -36.63
C GLY A 49 17.15 19.56 -38.08
N ILE A 50 17.60 18.33 -38.34
CA ILE A 50 17.93 17.84 -39.69
C ILE A 50 16.69 17.83 -40.59
N VAL A 51 15.56 17.32 -40.07
CA VAL A 51 14.29 17.29 -40.81
C VAL A 51 13.82 18.71 -41.12
N SER A 52 13.93 19.64 -40.17
CA SER A 52 13.59 21.05 -40.39
C SER A 52 14.44 21.68 -41.51
N LEU A 53 15.75 21.38 -41.57
CA LEU A 53 16.61 21.82 -42.67
C LEU A 53 16.19 21.21 -44.01
N SER A 54 15.86 19.91 -44.03
CA SER A 54 15.43 19.22 -45.25
C SER A 54 14.09 19.70 -45.80
N LEU A 55 13.23 20.23 -44.94
CA LEU A 55 11.93 20.80 -45.31
C LEU A 55 11.99 22.30 -45.66
N GLY A 56 13.20 22.88 -45.77
CA GLY A 56 13.38 24.29 -46.10
C GLY A 56 12.92 25.26 -45.00
N SER A 57 12.83 24.79 -43.74
CA SER A 57 12.50 25.66 -42.62
C SER A 57 13.60 26.69 -42.39
N SER A 58 13.24 27.85 -41.84
CA SER A 58 14.21 28.89 -41.51
C SER A 58 15.32 28.36 -40.61
N LEU A 59 16.56 28.72 -40.95
CA LEU A 59 17.76 28.42 -40.16
C LEU A 59 17.60 28.86 -38.69
N ALA A 60 16.75 29.86 -38.43
CA ALA A 60 16.42 30.35 -37.09
C ALA A 60 15.77 29.28 -36.18
N ILE A 61 15.11 28.27 -36.74
CA ILE A 61 14.45 27.18 -35.98
C ILE A 61 15.33 25.94 -35.95
N ALA A 62 15.98 25.61 -37.08
CA ALA A 62 16.80 24.42 -37.17
C ALA A 62 18.11 24.52 -36.37
N LEU A 63 18.75 25.69 -36.36
CA LEU A 63 20.05 25.88 -35.70
C LEU A 63 19.96 25.70 -34.17
N PRO A 64 18.98 26.29 -33.45
CA PRO A 64 18.84 26.05 -32.01
C PRO A 64 18.61 24.57 -31.66
N LEU A 65 17.80 23.85 -32.43
CA LEU A 65 17.52 22.43 -32.19
C LEU A 65 18.79 21.57 -32.30
N LEU A 66 19.60 21.83 -33.33
CA LEU A 66 20.88 21.14 -33.52
C LEU A 66 21.88 21.48 -32.42
N VAL A 67 22.01 22.76 -32.05
CA VAL A 67 22.95 23.21 -31.01
C VAL A 67 22.58 22.62 -29.64
N ILE A 68 21.29 22.65 -29.27
CA ILE A 68 20.82 22.10 -28.00
C ILE A 68 20.99 20.57 -27.98
N GLY A 69 20.61 19.89 -29.05
CA GLY A 69 20.79 18.44 -29.16
C GLY A 69 22.25 18.01 -29.05
N LEU A 70 23.16 18.72 -29.72
CA LEU A 70 24.60 18.45 -29.65
C LEU A 70 25.17 18.74 -28.26
N ALA A 71 24.76 19.85 -27.63
CA ALA A 71 25.20 20.19 -26.28
C ALA A 71 24.80 19.12 -25.25
N LEU A 72 23.58 18.60 -25.34
CA LEU A 72 23.11 17.51 -24.48
C LEU A 72 23.88 16.21 -24.70
N LEU A 73 24.25 15.91 -25.95
CA LEU A 73 25.04 14.72 -26.29
C LEU A 73 26.48 14.83 -25.77
N ILE A 74 27.13 15.98 -25.95
CA ILE A 74 28.46 16.27 -25.40
C ILE A 74 28.45 16.16 -23.87
N LEU A 75 27.44 16.74 -23.21
CA LEU A 75 27.28 16.68 -21.76
C LEU A 75 27.15 15.22 -21.29
N THR A 76 26.35 14.42 -22.00
CA THR A 76 26.18 12.98 -21.70
C THR A 76 27.50 12.21 -21.85
N CYS A 77 28.25 12.46 -22.91
CA CYS A 77 29.57 11.86 -23.13
C CYS A 77 30.59 12.26 -22.05
N PHE A 78 30.61 13.53 -21.64
CA PHE A 78 31.49 14.01 -20.58
C PHE A 78 31.16 13.37 -19.21
N PHE A 79 29.87 13.23 -18.91
CA PHE A 79 29.42 12.52 -17.72
C PHE A 79 29.77 11.03 -17.74
N LEU A 80 29.71 10.37 -18.90
CA LEU A 80 30.10 8.97 -19.03
C LEU A 80 31.62 8.78 -18.90
N GLY A 81 32.42 9.64 -19.56
CA GLY A 81 33.89 9.60 -19.50
C GLY A 81 34.45 9.90 -18.11
N SER A 82 33.85 10.84 -17.38
CA SER A 82 34.23 11.15 -15.99
C SER A 82 33.92 10.03 -15.00
N ARG A 83 32.98 9.14 -15.33
CA ARG A 83 32.63 7.96 -14.52
C ARG A 83 33.54 6.77 -14.77
N LEU A 84 33.97 6.54 -16.02
CA LEU A 84 34.88 5.46 -16.38
C LEU A 84 36.28 5.61 -15.75
N ARG A 85 36.69 6.83 -15.42
CA ARG A 85 38.00 7.13 -14.80
C ARG A 85 38.11 6.76 -13.31
N LYS A 86 37.05 6.26 -12.66
CA LYS A 86 36.96 6.09 -11.19
C LYS A 86 36.76 4.65 -10.69
N THR A 87 37.17 3.62 -11.43
CA THR A 87 37.08 2.22 -10.96
C THR A 87 38.46 1.70 -10.52
N PRO A 88 38.75 1.56 -9.22
CA PRO A 88 39.91 0.82 -8.74
C PRO A 88 39.68 -0.70 -8.87
N LEU A 89 40.73 -1.44 -9.20
CA LEU A 89 40.74 -2.91 -9.30
C LEU A 89 40.32 -3.58 -7.97
N PRO A 90 39.53 -4.67 -7.99
CA PRO A 90 39.18 -5.41 -6.77
C PRO A 90 40.33 -6.32 -6.32
N ILE A 91 40.69 -6.23 -5.04
CA ILE A 91 41.54 -7.19 -4.32
C ILE A 91 40.68 -8.42 -3.97
N PRO A 92 41.13 -9.67 -4.23
CA PRO A 92 40.39 -10.87 -3.84
C PRO A 92 40.53 -11.14 -2.33
N ALA A 93 39.41 -11.46 -1.67
CA ALA A 93 39.38 -11.86 -0.25
C ALA A 93 39.67 -13.37 -0.08
N PRO A 94 40.39 -13.80 0.98
CA PRO A 94 40.64 -15.20 1.26
C PRO A 94 39.48 -15.91 1.99
N SER A 95 39.45 -17.21 1.76
CA SER A 95 38.49 -18.27 2.13
C SER A 95 38.24 -18.49 3.63
N SER A 96 37.01 -18.90 3.95
CA SER A 96 36.55 -19.43 5.24
C SER A 96 36.94 -20.91 5.48
N PRO A 97 37.14 -21.35 6.74
CA PRO A 97 37.18 -22.78 7.11
C PRO A 97 35.92 -23.28 7.87
N PRO A 98 35.77 -24.61 8.08
CA PRO A 98 34.51 -25.32 7.87
C PRO A 98 33.73 -25.78 9.13
N ILE A 99 32.51 -26.21 8.83
CA ILE A 99 31.46 -26.86 9.64
C ILE A 99 31.96 -28.12 10.37
N LYS A 100 31.49 -28.35 11.61
CA LYS A 100 31.53 -29.65 12.30
C LYS A 100 30.13 -30.17 12.64
N PRO A 101 29.89 -31.50 12.64
CA PRO A 101 28.56 -32.10 12.75
C PRO A 101 28.17 -32.60 14.15
N LYS A 102 26.85 -32.77 14.31
CA LYS A 102 26.06 -33.34 15.41
C LYS A 102 26.33 -34.85 15.64
N PRO A 103 26.04 -35.36 16.85
CA PRO A 103 25.61 -36.76 16.99
C PRO A 103 24.21 -36.91 17.62
N THR A 104 23.60 -38.04 17.24
CA THR A 104 22.25 -38.52 17.50
C THR A 104 22.34 -39.69 18.50
N GLY A 105 21.39 -39.81 19.45
CA GLY A 105 21.16 -41.00 20.28
C GLY A 105 19.65 -41.07 20.57
N VAL A 106 18.87 -41.96 19.93
CA VAL A 106 18.50 -43.35 20.30
C VAL A 106 17.54 -43.44 21.51
N THR A 107 16.29 -43.80 21.19
CA THR A 107 15.11 -44.28 21.97
C THR A 107 15.38 -45.73 22.51
N PRO A 108 14.53 -46.51 23.27
CA PRO A 108 13.07 -46.43 23.48
C PRO A 108 12.47 -46.94 24.83
N GLY A 109 11.12 -46.95 24.92
CA GLY A 109 10.31 -47.82 25.80
C GLY A 109 9.56 -47.07 26.91
N GLY A 110 8.27 -47.27 27.19
CA GLY A 110 7.26 -48.18 26.68
C GLY A 110 5.86 -47.77 27.18
N THR A 111 4.83 -48.31 26.52
CA THR A 111 3.41 -48.27 26.93
C THR A 111 3.18 -49.34 28.02
N PRO A 112 2.19 -49.19 28.93
CA PRO A 112 0.87 -49.77 28.66
C PRO A 112 -0.33 -48.95 29.20
N ALA A 113 -1.49 -49.15 28.56
CA ALA A 113 -2.83 -48.92 29.12
C ALA A 113 -3.40 -50.28 29.61
N PRO A 114 -4.68 -50.47 30.02
CA PRO A 114 -5.77 -49.53 30.36
C PRO A 114 -6.53 -49.93 31.68
N THR A 115 -7.45 -49.09 32.18
CA THR A 115 -8.63 -49.59 32.94
C THR A 115 -9.75 -48.54 33.00
N THR A 116 -10.92 -48.91 32.45
CA THR A 116 -12.28 -48.39 32.73
C THR A 116 -12.93 -49.29 33.81
N PRO A 117 -14.21 -49.19 34.27
CA PRO A 117 -15.29 -48.16 34.23
C PRO A 117 -15.88 -47.95 35.68
N PRO A 118 -17.13 -47.45 36.00
CA PRO A 118 -18.31 -47.22 35.16
C PRO A 118 -19.22 -45.99 35.37
N SER A 119 -19.94 -45.69 34.28
CA SER A 119 -21.35 -45.32 34.11
C SER A 119 -22.17 -44.85 35.31
N LYS A 120 -22.75 -43.64 35.19
CA LYS A 120 -24.15 -43.32 35.59
C LYS A 120 -24.73 -42.20 34.70
N SER A 121 -25.75 -42.53 33.90
CA SER A 121 -26.91 -41.65 33.63
C SER A 121 -27.85 -41.71 34.85
N PRO A 122 -28.98 -40.95 34.97
CA PRO A 122 -29.64 -40.05 34.00
C PRO A 122 -30.07 -38.70 34.63
N VAL A 123 -30.72 -37.82 33.86
CA VAL A 123 -32.05 -37.23 34.18
C VAL A 123 -32.46 -36.32 33.02
N VAL A 124 -33.58 -36.68 32.42
CA VAL A 124 -34.36 -35.93 31.45
C VAL A 124 -35.26 -34.98 32.23
N THR A 125 -35.20 -33.69 31.95
CA THR A 125 -36.15 -32.69 32.45
C THR A 125 -36.98 -32.17 31.26
N PRO A 126 -38.33 -32.14 31.35
CA PRO A 126 -39.20 -31.69 30.26
C PRO A 126 -39.12 -30.16 30.04
N PRO A 127 -39.55 -29.68 28.85
CA PRO A 127 -39.38 -28.28 28.45
C PRO A 127 -40.41 -27.36 29.13
N PRO A 128 -40.07 -26.10 29.44
CA PRO A 128 -41.07 -25.11 29.82
C PRO A 128 -41.76 -24.54 28.57
N THR A 129 -43.10 -24.62 28.58
CA THR A 129 -44.06 -23.94 27.71
C THR A 129 -43.90 -22.40 27.83
N PRO A 130 -44.10 -21.61 26.76
CA PRO A 130 -43.69 -20.22 26.70
C PRO A 130 -44.66 -19.32 27.47
N VAL A 131 -44.13 -18.51 28.39
CA VAL A 131 -44.84 -17.36 28.93
C VAL A 131 -44.48 -16.17 28.05
N GLU A 132 -45.47 -15.72 27.28
CA GLU A 132 -45.46 -14.49 26.52
C GLU A 132 -45.48 -13.31 27.50
N THR A 133 -44.30 -12.89 27.93
CA THR A 133 -44.11 -11.60 28.60
C THR A 133 -43.48 -10.67 27.58
N THR A 134 -44.30 -9.95 26.82
CA THR A 134 -43.84 -8.75 26.11
C THR A 134 -43.14 -7.84 27.12
N PRO A 135 -41.81 -7.61 27.02
CA PRO A 135 -41.19 -6.56 27.81
C PRO A 135 -41.76 -5.21 27.32
N PRO A 136 -42.01 -4.25 28.23
CA PRO A 136 -42.39 -2.91 27.81
C PRO A 136 -41.31 -2.38 26.87
N VAL A 137 -41.74 -1.91 25.70
CA VAL A 137 -40.89 -1.23 24.72
C VAL A 137 -40.36 0.03 25.42
N SER A 138 -39.19 -0.10 26.03
CA SER A 138 -38.41 1.07 26.45
C SER A 138 -38.24 1.95 25.22
N PRO A 139 -38.49 3.26 25.32
CA PRO A 139 -38.23 4.16 24.21
C PRO A 139 -36.76 3.99 23.82
N ILE A 140 -36.54 3.61 22.55
CA ILE A 140 -35.22 3.55 21.95
C ILE A 140 -34.68 4.97 22.01
N VAL A 141 -33.90 5.26 23.06
CA VAL A 141 -33.08 6.47 23.12
C VAL A 141 -32.15 6.36 21.91
N PRO A 142 -32.23 7.27 20.91
CA PRO A 142 -31.33 7.21 19.77
C PRO A 142 -29.90 7.29 20.31
N VAL A 143 -29.11 6.25 20.06
CA VAL A 143 -27.68 6.30 20.34
C VAL A 143 -27.14 7.48 19.52
N PRO A 144 -26.54 8.50 20.15
CA PRO A 144 -26.07 9.66 19.42
C PRO A 144 -25.03 9.22 18.39
N VAL A 145 -25.28 9.53 17.12
CA VAL A 145 -24.34 9.24 16.04
C VAL A 145 -23.08 10.06 16.31
N PRO A 146 -21.90 9.44 16.48
CA PRO A 146 -20.69 10.19 16.81
C PRO A 146 -20.32 11.14 15.66
N GLU A 147 -20.08 12.41 16.02
CA GLU A 147 -19.80 13.49 15.07
C GLU A 147 -18.33 13.47 14.62
N ILE A 148 -18.09 13.83 13.34
CA ILE A 148 -16.74 13.99 12.78
C ILE A 148 -16.05 15.21 13.41
N GLN A 149 -14.93 14.97 14.09
CA GLN A 149 -14.08 16.01 14.67
C GLN A 149 -13.10 16.54 13.62
N ILE A 150 -13.36 17.73 13.08
CA ILE A 150 -12.44 18.36 12.13
C ILE A 150 -11.18 18.86 12.88
N PRO A 151 -9.97 18.46 12.44
CA PRO A 151 -8.75 19.01 13.00
C PRO A 151 -8.59 20.48 12.61
N ARG A 152 -8.18 21.32 13.57
CA ARG A 152 -7.73 22.68 13.25
C ARG A 152 -6.51 22.62 12.36
N PHE A 153 -6.32 23.63 11.49
CA PHE A 153 -5.13 23.74 10.64
C PHE A 153 -3.80 23.61 11.42
N SER A 154 -3.72 24.16 12.64
CA SER A 154 -2.55 24.03 13.52
C SER A 154 -2.18 22.58 13.88
N ASN A 155 -3.14 21.66 13.78
CA ASN A 155 -3.01 20.24 14.11
C ASN A 155 -2.50 19.41 12.94
N LEU A 156 -2.42 19.98 11.72
CA LEU A 156 -1.90 19.32 10.51
C LEU A 156 -0.37 19.20 10.55
N LYS A 157 0.14 18.53 11.58
CA LYS A 157 1.56 18.35 11.86
C LYS A 157 1.85 16.92 12.30
N PRO A 158 2.99 16.34 11.88
CA PRO A 158 3.42 15.00 12.30
C PRO A 158 3.45 14.78 13.82
N GLN A 159 3.80 15.82 14.60
CA GLN A 159 3.87 15.72 16.06
C GLN A 159 2.51 15.50 16.72
N TYR A 160 1.46 16.14 16.18
CA TYR A 160 0.11 15.98 16.70
C TYR A 160 -0.39 14.55 16.49
N ILE A 161 -0.14 13.99 15.30
CA ILE A 161 -0.48 12.60 14.96
C ILE A 161 0.30 11.62 15.84
N ALA A 162 1.59 11.87 16.08
CA ALA A 162 2.41 11.02 16.95
C ALA A 162 1.85 10.97 18.38
N ASN A 163 1.41 12.12 18.92
CA ASN A 163 0.77 12.20 20.22
C ASN A 163 -0.57 11.44 20.24
N LEU A 164 -1.40 11.59 19.20
CA LEU A 164 -2.66 10.84 19.07
C LEU A 164 -2.44 9.33 19.04
N LEU A 165 -1.49 8.86 18.22
CA LEU A 165 -1.13 7.45 18.14
C LEU A 165 -0.68 6.93 19.51
N LYS A 166 0.28 7.61 20.15
CA LYS A 166 0.79 7.24 21.48
C LYS A 166 -0.31 7.17 22.53
N ASN A 167 -1.27 8.09 22.47
CA ASN A 167 -2.35 8.17 23.45
C ASN A 167 -3.41 7.08 23.24
N ARG A 168 -3.74 6.73 21.99
CA ARG A 168 -4.81 5.78 21.66
C ARG A 168 -4.37 4.34 21.45
N PHE A 169 -3.12 4.12 21.05
CA PHE A 169 -2.61 2.80 20.67
C PHE A 169 -1.33 2.45 21.40
N VAL A 170 -1.12 1.15 21.62
CA VAL A 170 0.14 0.57 22.10
C VAL A 170 0.79 -0.25 21.00
N ILE A 171 2.13 -0.21 20.88
CA ILE A 171 2.83 -1.12 19.97
C ILE A 171 2.79 -2.53 20.56
N THR A 172 2.39 -3.49 19.74
CA THR A 172 2.38 -4.92 20.08
C THR A 172 3.39 -5.72 19.27
N GLY A 173 3.88 -5.20 18.14
CA GLY A 173 4.90 -5.89 17.34
C GLY A 173 5.61 -4.98 16.33
N THR A 174 6.86 -5.32 16.03
CA THR A 174 7.64 -4.72 14.93
C THR A 174 8.38 -5.82 14.17
N HIS A 175 8.47 -5.68 12.84
CA HIS A 175 9.24 -6.58 11.98
C HIS A 175 10.17 -5.77 11.05
N PRO A 176 11.47 -6.10 10.99
CA PRO A 176 12.20 -6.92 11.96
C PRO A 176 12.05 -6.39 13.40
N ALA A 177 12.17 -7.28 14.39
CA ALA A 177 12.00 -6.93 15.79
C ALA A 177 13.00 -5.86 16.24
N GLY A 178 12.56 -4.97 17.13
CA GLY A 178 13.38 -3.92 17.73
C GLY A 178 12.90 -2.51 17.39
N ARG A 179 13.81 -1.53 17.56
CA ARG A 179 13.51 -0.10 17.39
C ARG A 179 13.19 0.22 15.93
N MET A 180 12.09 0.94 15.71
CA MET A 180 11.63 1.26 14.35
C MET A 180 12.64 2.12 13.60
N ASN A 181 12.98 1.73 12.37
CA ASN A 181 13.95 2.40 11.53
C ASN A 181 13.59 2.23 10.04
N LYS A 182 14.46 2.73 9.14
CA LYS A 182 14.23 2.67 7.68
C LYS A 182 14.07 1.24 7.10
N ASN A 183 14.55 0.24 7.81
CA ASN A 183 14.46 -1.17 7.46
C ASN A 183 13.27 -1.86 8.13
N THR A 184 12.49 -1.16 8.96
CA THR A 184 11.24 -1.69 9.50
C THR A 184 10.24 -1.85 8.36
N GLU A 185 9.66 -3.04 8.28
CA GLU A 185 8.74 -3.48 7.24
C GLU A 185 7.31 -3.57 7.77
N TYR A 186 7.16 -3.93 9.05
CA TYR A 186 5.85 -4.08 9.67
C TYR A 186 5.81 -3.50 11.07
N VAL A 187 4.73 -2.84 11.42
CA VAL A 187 4.44 -2.37 12.78
C VAL A 187 3.00 -2.71 13.09
N THR A 188 2.76 -3.35 14.23
CA THR A 188 1.43 -3.64 14.76
C THR A 188 1.20 -2.79 15.99
N THR A 189 0.10 -2.05 15.99
CA THR A 189 -0.42 -1.37 17.18
C THR A 189 -1.79 -1.91 17.53
N GLN A 190 -2.13 -1.89 18.81
CA GLN A 190 -3.44 -2.28 19.32
C GLN A 190 -4.08 -1.06 19.99
N SER A 191 -5.38 -0.87 19.78
CA SER A 191 -6.15 0.13 20.50
C SER A 191 -6.09 -0.14 22.00
N LYS A 192 -6.03 0.93 22.80
CA LYS A 192 -6.12 0.82 24.27
C LYS A 192 -7.56 0.63 24.74
N ASN A 193 -8.53 0.98 23.92
CA ASN A 193 -9.95 0.96 24.27
C ASN A 193 -10.68 -0.26 23.70
N THR A 194 -10.12 -0.87 22.65
CA THR A 194 -10.74 -2.00 21.94
C THR A 194 -9.68 -3.03 21.57
N ASN A 195 -10.12 -4.18 21.04
CA ASN A 195 -9.20 -5.19 20.49
C ASN A 195 -8.77 -4.92 19.04
N LEU A 196 -9.06 -3.74 18.50
CA LEU A 196 -8.70 -3.37 17.13
C LEU A 196 -7.19 -3.21 17.00
N ASN A 197 -6.61 -3.91 16.02
CA ASN A 197 -5.22 -3.73 15.61
C ASN A 197 -5.13 -2.81 14.40
N VAL A 198 -4.24 -1.81 14.48
CA VAL A 198 -3.86 -0.97 13.34
C VAL A 198 -2.42 -1.31 12.97
N CYS A 199 -2.24 -1.78 11.73
CA CYS A 199 -0.97 -2.26 11.24
C CYS A 199 -0.43 -1.34 10.15
N PHE A 200 0.89 -1.24 10.04
CA PHE A 200 1.58 -0.48 9.01
C PHE A 200 2.53 -1.41 8.28
N LEU A 201 2.34 -1.55 6.96
CA LEU A 201 3.09 -2.47 6.11
C LEU A 201 3.83 -1.72 5.01
N LYS A 202 5.13 -1.94 4.93
CA LYS A 202 5.97 -1.65 3.77
C LYS A 202 6.18 -2.93 2.99
N GLY A 203 5.73 -2.99 1.74
CA GLY A 203 5.99 -4.15 0.88
C GLY A 203 4.87 -4.46 -0.08
N HIS A 204 4.87 -5.68 -0.60
CA HIS A 204 3.79 -6.11 -1.48
C HIS A 204 2.50 -6.21 -0.66
N PRO A 205 1.34 -5.79 -1.20
CA PRO A 205 0.06 -5.92 -0.50
C PRO A 205 -0.25 -7.33 -0.01
N LEU A 206 0.27 -8.35 -0.70
CA LEU A 206 0.04 -9.76 -0.34
C LEU A 206 0.92 -10.27 0.81
N ASP A 207 1.87 -9.46 1.29
CA ASP A 207 2.76 -9.82 2.39
C ASP A 207 2.12 -9.53 3.77
N ASP A 208 0.88 -9.02 3.80
CA ASP A 208 0.16 -8.71 5.03
C ASP A 208 -0.30 -10.00 5.75
N PRO A 209 0.20 -10.25 6.98
CA PRO A 209 -0.09 -11.49 7.71
C PRO A 209 -1.55 -11.60 8.16
N PHE A 210 -2.33 -10.51 8.15
CA PHE A 210 -3.74 -10.53 8.53
C PHE A 210 -4.70 -10.71 7.37
N LEU A 211 -4.20 -10.75 6.12
CA LEU A 211 -5.01 -11.16 4.99
C LEU A 211 -5.33 -12.65 5.07
N LYS A 212 -6.63 -12.95 5.06
CA LYS A 212 -7.18 -14.30 5.10
C LYS A 212 -8.08 -14.52 3.89
N LYS A 213 -8.07 -15.75 3.39
CA LYS A 213 -8.96 -16.22 2.32
C LYS A 213 -10.45 -16.00 2.63
N THR A 214 -10.79 -15.89 3.91
CA THR A 214 -12.14 -15.64 4.41
C THR A 214 -12.15 -14.38 5.29
N ASN A 215 -13.21 -13.60 5.21
CA ASN A 215 -13.47 -12.44 6.07
C ASN A 215 -12.37 -11.35 6.03
N SER A 216 -11.64 -11.23 4.91
CA SER A 216 -10.71 -10.13 4.66
C SER A 216 -11.02 -9.39 3.37
N ALA A 217 -10.76 -8.08 3.35
CA ALA A 217 -10.83 -7.25 2.15
C ALA A 217 -9.49 -6.59 1.81
N ILE A 218 -9.28 -6.36 0.52
CA ILE A 218 -8.26 -5.42 0.04
C ILE A 218 -8.94 -4.25 -0.67
N LEU A 219 -8.58 -3.04 -0.26
CA LEU A 219 -8.95 -1.81 -0.94
C LEU A 219 -8.12 -1.63 -2.22
N ILE A 220 -8.79 -1.34 -3.33
CA ILE A 220 -8.21 -0.97 -4.63
C ILE A 220 -8.65 0.45 -4.99
N LEU A 221 -7.69 1.33 -5.27
CA LEU A 221 -7.98 2.64 -5.83
C LEU A 221 -8.08 2.56 -7.35
N THR A 222 -9.19 3.03 -7.90
CA THR A 222 -9.46 3.07 -9.34
C THR A 222 -9.90 4.47 -9.78
N ASN A 223 -10.30 4.61 -11.03
CA ASN A 223 -10.71 5.86 -11.65
C ASN A 223 -12.18 5.80 -12.09
N ALA A 224 -12.68 6.87 -12.71
CA ALA A 224 -14.05 6.95 -13.17
C ALA A 224 -14.43 5.89 -14.21
N GLY A 225 -13.47 5.42 -15.01
CA GLY A 225 -13.67 4.34 -15.98
C GLY A 225 -13.54 2.94 -15.40
N ARG A 226 -13.12 2.80 -14.13
CA ARG A 226 -12.80 1.51 -13.48
C ARG A 226 -11.81 0.68 -14.31
N GLU A 227 -10.89 1.37 -14.98
CA GLU A 227 -9.99 0.76 -15.95
C GLU A 227 -8.82 0.09 -15.24
N LYS A 228 -8.82 -1.25 -15.26
CA LYS A 228 -7.80 -2.06 -14.59
C LYS A 228 -6.36 -1.73 -15.02
N HIS A 229 -6.16 -1.35 -16.28
CA HIS A 229 -4.83 -1.04 -16.83
C HIS A 229 -4.30 0.35 -16.44
N LEU A 230 -5.15 1.22 -15.88
CA LEU A 230 -4.78 2.54 -15.37
C LEU A 230 -4.59 2.58 -13.85
N LEU A 231 -4.67 1.42 -13.18
CA LEU A 231 -4.35 1.32 -11.76
C LEU A 231 -2.88 1.71 -11.53
N LEU A 232 -2.61 2.36 -10.40
CA LEU A 232 -1.28 2.84 -10.02
C LEU A 232 -0.84 2.25 -8.68
N GLY A 233 0.46 2.40 -8.38
CA GLY A 233 1.01 2.08 -7.06
C GLY A 233 0.75 0.63 -6.61
N ARG A 234 0.16 0.48 -5.41
CA ARG A 234 -0.19 -0.85 -4.85
C ARG A 234 -1.37 -1.51 -5.57
N SER A 235 -2.32 -0.72 -6.07
CA SER A 235 -3.47 -1.21 -6.84
C SER A 235 -3.01 -1.87 -8.15
N LEU A 236 -1.99 -1.30 -8.81
CA LEU A 236 -1.36 -1.92 -9.98
C LEU A 236 -0.70 -3.26 -9.64
N ALA A 237 0.00 -3.36 -8.50
CA ALA A 237 0.65 -4.60 -8.08
C ALA A 237 -0.36 -5.74 -7.86
N LEU A 238 -1.53 -5.41 -7.30
CA LEU A 238 -2.62 -6.35 -7.11
C LEU A 238 -3.32 -6.75 -8.41
N SER A 239 -3.34 -5.86 -9.41
CA SER A 239 -4.04 -6.08 -10.68
C SER A 239 -3.61 -7.36 -11.41
N ALA A 240 -2.35 -7.78 -11.27
CA ALA A 240 -1.84 -9.01 -11.87
C ALA A 240 -2.49 -10.28 -11.30
N HIS A 241 -3.01 -10.22 -10.07
CA HIS A 241 -3.61 -11.35 -9.35
C HIS A 241 -5.14 -11.40 -9.45
N ILE A 242 -5.76 -10.35 -9.98
CA ILE A 242 -7.22 -10.25 -10.12
C ILE A 242 -7.58 -10.64 -11.54
N GLU A 243 -8.33 -11.70 -11.76
CA GLU A 243 -8.74 -12.05 -13.12
C GLU A 243 -9.64 -10.98 -13.76
N LYS A 244 -9.57 -10.84 -15.10
CA LYS A 244 -10.42 -9.88 -15.82
C LYS A 244 -11.91 -10.12 -15.58
N VAL A 245 -12.33 -11.39 -15.49
CA VAL A 245 -13.73 -11.74 -15.25
C VAL A 245 -14.15 -11.31 -13.85
N CYS A 246 -13.38 -11.66 -12.81
CA CYS A 246 -13.61 -11.19 -11.44
C CYS A 246 -13.69 -9.65 -11.35
N TRP A 247 -12.74 -8.95 -11.99
CA TRP A 247 -12.76 -7.48 -12.04
C TRP A 247 -14.06 -6.96 -12.64
N ASN A 248 -14.46 -7.49 -13.80
CA ASN A 248 -15.66 -7.03 -14.51
C ASN A 248 -16.95 -7.35 -13.73
N ASP A 249 -17.02 -8.50 -13.07
CA ASP A 249 -18.18 -8.91 -12.27
C ASP A 249 -18.40 -7.96 -11.08
N ILE A 250 -17.30 -7.54 -10.43
CA ILE A 250 -17.34 -6.59 -9.31
C ILE A 250 -17.61 -5.18 -9.82
N THR A 251 -16.76 -4.69 -10.73
CA THR A 251 -16.73 -3.27 -11.10
C THR A 251 -17.84 -2.87 -12.08
N LYS A 252 -18.39 -3.84 -12.82
CA LYS A 252 -19.42 -3.65 -13.85
C LYS A 252 -19.09 -2.43 -14.73
N PRO A 253 -18.00 -2.46 -15.50
CA PRO A 253 -17.46 -1.28 -16.18
C PRO A 253 -18.46 -0.60 -17.13
N GLU A 254 -19.38 -1.36 -17.71
CA GLU A 254 -20.48 -0.90 -18.58
C GLU A 254 -21.64 -0.23 -17.83
N SER A 255 -21.64 -0.25 -16.49
CA SER A 255 -22.64 0.41 -15.64
C SER A 255 -22.40 1.93 -15.59
N THR A 256 -23.38 2.68 -15.06
CA THR A 256 -23.36 4.14 -14.86
C THR A 256 -22.08 4.68 -14.21
N SER A 257 -21.93 6.01 -14.25
CA SER A 257 -20.74 6.74 -13.81
C SER A 257 -20.23 6.29 -12.44
N PHE A 258 -18.89 6.24 -12.30
CA PHE A 258 -18.20 5.96 -11.05
C PHE A 258 -17.42 7.21 -10.61
N PRO A 259 -18.10 8.33 -10.29
CA PRO A 259 -17.44 9.61 -9.98
C PRO A 259 -16.53 9.51 -8.75
N PRO A 260 -15.69 10.53 -8.48
CA PRO A 260 -14.98 10.62 -7.21
C PRO A 260 -15.92 10.38 -6.03
N GLU A 261 -15.39 9.76 -4.98
CA GLU A 261 -16.15 9.33 -3.80
C GLU A 261 -17.10 8.14 -4.00
N SER A 262 -17.00 7.43 -5.14
CA SER A 262 -17.74 6.19 -5.37
C SER A 262 -17.03 4.96 -4.81
N VAL A 263 -17.82 4.01 -4.30
CA VAL A 263 -17.36 2.72 -3.78
C VAL A 263 -18.17 1.59 -4.41
N ILE A 264 -17.49 0.51 -4.76
CA ILE A 264 -18.11 -0.75 -5.13
C ILE A 264 -17.32 -1.90 -4.51
N ALA A 265 -18.00 -2.96 -4.09
CA ALA A 265 -17.36 -4.11 -3.48
C ALA A 265 -17.96 -5.40 -4.02
N GLY A 266 -17.17 -6.46 -3.95
CA GLY A 266 -17.63 -7.80 -4.30
C GLY A 266 -16.63 -8.88 -3.92
N ALA A 267 -17.08 -10.12 -4.00
CA ALA A 267 -16.26 -11.28 -3.69
C ALA A 267 -15.09 -11.39 -4.68
N TRP A 268 -13.88 -11.58 -4.17
CA TRP A 268 -12.72 -11.91 -4.99
C TRP A 268 -12.74 -13.40 -5.28
N VAL A 269 -13.15 -13.76 -6.50
CA VAL A 269 -13.21 -15.15 -6.96
C VAL A 269 -12.47 -15.25 -8.29
N ASN A 270 -11.33 -15.94 -8.28
CA ASN A 270 -10.64 -16.30 -9.51
C ASN A 270 -11.26 -17.59 -10.09
N LYS A 271 -11.43 -17.65 -11.43
CA LYS A 271 -11.92 -18.86 -12.12
C LYS A 271 -10.84 -19.94 -12.21
N THR A 272 -9.57 -19.54 -12.13
CA THR A 272 -8.44 -20.46 -11.98
C THR A 272 -8.43 -21.11 -10.59
N THR A 273 -7.62 -22.15 -10.40
CA THR A 273 -7.44 -22.82 -9.10
C THR A 273 -6.71 -21.96 -8.06
N ASP A 274 -6.21 -20.78 -8.45
CA ASP A 274 -5.48 -19.89 -7.57
C ASP A 274 -6.43 -19.23 -6.56
N ILE A 275 -6.33 -19.66 -5.31
CA ILE A 275 -7.18 -19.16 -4.24
C ILE A 275 -6.75 -17.73 -3.89
N PRO A 276 -7.66 -16.74 -3.99
CA PRO A 276 -7.36 -15.36 -3.66
C PRO A 276 -6.89 -15.18 -2.21
N PRO A 277 -6.02 -14.20 -1.95
CA PRO A 277 -5.47 -13.94 -0.61
C PRO A 277 -6.46 -13.26 0.34
N ALA A 278 -7.57 -12.73 -0.20
CA ALA A 278 -8.66 -12.09 0.54
C ALA A 278 -10.00 -12.54 -0.04
N SER A 279 -11.08 -12.48 0.75
CA SER A 279 -12.41 -12.86 0.26
C SER A 279 -13.08 -11.77 -0.58
N HIS A 280 -12.72 -10.51 -0.39
CA HIS A 280 -13.36 -9.38 -1.07
C HIS A 280 -12.35 -8.37 -1.63
N LEU A 281 -12.77 -7.71 -2.71
CA LEU A 281 -12.17 -6.47 -3.18
C LEU A 281 -13.15 -5.34 -2.92
N ILE A 282 -12.64 -4.23 -2.40
CA ILE A 282 -13.37 -2.97 -2.29
C ILE A 282 -12.70 -1.99 -3.24
N CYS A 283 -13.35 -1.65 -4.33
CA CYS A 283 -12.86 -0.71 -5.33
C CYS A 283 -13.42 0.69 -5.05
N VAL A 284 -12.54 1.68 -5.00
CA VAL A 284 -12.88 3.07 -4.65
C VAL A 284 -12.31 4.01 -5.68
N ASN A 285 -13.13 4.97 -6.12
CA ASN A 285 -12.63 6.18 -6.76
C ASN A 285 -12.40 7.23 -5.65
N PRO A 286 -11.14 7.46 -5.23
CA PRO A 286 -10.87 8.24 -4.03
C PRO A 286 -11.36 9.69 -4.17
N PRO A 287 -11.60 10.38 -3.04
CA PRO A 287 -11.85 11.82 -3.07
C PRO A 287 -10.69 12.57 -3.75
N SER A 288 -11.03 13.48 -4.65
CA SER A 288 -10.09 14.38 -5.34
C SER A 288 -10.27 15.80 -4.83
N ILE A 289 -9.18 16.55 -4.67
CA ILE A 289 -9.24 17.97 -4.27
C ILE A 289 -10.11 18.75 -5.25
N VAL A 290 -11.19 19.36 -4.75
CA VAL A 290 -12.03 20.26 -5.55
C VAL A 290 -11.56 21.69 -5.38
N LEU A 291 -10.92 22.24 -6.41
CA LEU A 291 -10.39 23.60 -6.39
C LEU A 291 -11.51 24.64 -6.36
N THR A 292 -11.35 25.67 -5.53
CA THR A 292 -12.29 26.80 -5.37
C THR A 292 -12.26 27.76 -6.55
N ARG A 293 -11.19 27.74 -7.35
CA ARG A 293 -10.98 28.56 -8.54
C ARG A 293 -10.31 27.71 -9.61
N ASN A 294 -10.45 28.11 -10.87
CA ASN A 294 -9.62 27.56 -11.95
C ASN A 294 -8.17 28.03 -11.77
N VAL A 295 -7.39 27.27 -11.00
CA VAL A 295 -5.97 27.55 -10.76
C VAL A 295 -5.16 26.93 -11.89
N GLN A 296 -4.62 27.75 -12.80
CA GLN A 296 -3.68 27.32 -13.83
C GLN A 296 -2.23 27.29 -13.31
N ARG A 297 -1.99 26.72 -12.12
CA ARG A 297 -0.64 26.58 -11.54
C ARG A 297 -0.32 25.10 -11.33
N ARG A 298 0.97 24.76 -11.39
CA ARG A 298 1.46 23.37 -11.21
C ARG A 298 1.39 22.87 -9.77
N ALA A 299 1.40 23.76 -8.79
CA ALA A 299 1.34 23.45 -7.37
C ALA A 299 -0.01 23.89 -6.79
N ILE A 300 -0.54 23.09 -5.85
CA ILE A 300 -1.81 23.29 -5.17
C ILE A 300 -1.51 23.73 -3.74
N ASN A 301 -2.09 24.85 -3.34
CA ASN A 301 -1.92 25.39 -2.00
C ASN A 301 -3.21 25.20 -1.18
N PHE A 302 -3.12 25.24 0.15
CA PHE A 302 -4.30 25.16 1.04
C PHE A 302 -5.29 26.32 0.88
N GLY A 303 -4.89 27.41 0.21
CA GLY A 303 -5.80 28.49 -0.17
C GLY A 303 -6.64 28.18 -1.41
N ASP A 304 -6.30 27.14 -2.17
CA ASP A 304 -6.96 26.80 -3.42
C ASP A 304 -8.17 25.87 -3.21
N PHE A 305 -8.31 25.25 -2.03
CA PHE A 305 -9.39 24.32 -1.71
C PHE A 305 -9.85 24.44 -0.25
N ASN A 306 -10.99 23.84 0.08
CA ASN A 306 -11.46 23.76 1.47
C ASN A 306 -11.01 22.44 2.10
N TYR A 307 -9.92 22.47 2.88
CA TYR A 307 -9.39 21.29 3.54
C TYR A 307 -10.40 20.61 4.49
N GLU A 308 -11.29 21.36 5.14
CA GLU A 308 -12.30 20.76 6.04
C GLU A 308 -13.30 19.91 5.25
N ARG A 309 -13.65 20.33 4.03
CA ARG A 309 -14.49 19.54 3.12
C ARG A 309 -13.75 18.28 2.68
N GLU A 310 -12.50 18.40 2.24
CA GLU A 310 -11.71 17.25 1.78
C GLU A 310 -11.49 16.23 2.92
N PHE A 311 -11.20 16.71 4.13
CA PHE A 311 -11.14 15.89 5.33
C PHE A 311 -12.44 15.12 5.57
N ARG A 312 -13.59 15.80 5.55
CA ARG A 312 -14.91 15.15 5.73
C ARG A 312 -15.19 14.11 4.66
N ALA A 313 -14.86 14.39 3.40
CA ALA A 313 -15.01 13.45 2.29
C ALA A 313 -14.16 12.18 2.52
N ALA A 314 -12.90 12.34 2.91
CA ALA A 314 -12.02 11.22 3.24
C ALA A 314 -12.54 10.40 4.44
N VAL A 315 -13.00 11.04 5.52
CA VAL A 315 -13.60 10.33 6.67
C VAL A 315 -14.87 9.59 6.26
N GLY A 316 -15.77 10.24 5.51
CA GLY A 316 -17.01 9.63 5.01
C GLY A 316 -16.74 8.41 4.11
N MET A 317 -15.71 8.49 3.28
CA MET A 317 -15.26 7.38 2.45
C MET A 317 -14.78 6.18 3.28
N TYR A 318 -13.91 6.39 4.28
CA TYR A 318 -13.49 5.31 5.16
C TYR A 318 -14.66 4.68 5.92
N ARG A 319 -15.61 5.50 6.40
CA ARG A 319 -16.82 4.98 7.06
C ARG A 319 -17.67 4.12 6.13
N THR A 320 -17.80 4.52 4.86
CA THR A 320 -18.50 3.72 3.84
C THR A 320 -17.79 2.38 3.63
N ILE A 321 -16.46 2.40 3.53
CA ILE A 321 -15.64 1.19 3.41
C ILE A 321 -15.82 0.28 4.64
N PHE A 322 -15.82 0.82 5.86
CA PHE A 322 -16.03 0.05 7.09
C PHE A 322 -17.45 -0.50 7.19
N GLY A 323 -18.46 0.26 6.73
CA GLY A 323 -19.84 -0.21 6.59
C GLY A 323 -19.94 -1.44 5.70
N ILE A 324 -19.31 -1.42 4.52
CA ILE A 324 -19.22 -2.57 3.61
C ILE A 324 -18.55 -3.76 4.30
N CYS A 325 -17.48 -3.53 5.07
CA CYS A 325 -16.84 -4.59 5.84
C CYS A 325 -17.80 -5.24 6.84
N LYS A 326 -18.62 -4.44 7.53
CA LYS A 326 -19.62 -4.93 8.48
C LYS A 326 -20.70 -5.75 7.78
N GLU A 327 -21.25 -5.25 6.68
CA GLU A 327 -22.27 -5.94 5.87
C GLU A 327 -21.80 -7.30 5.34
N ASN A 328 -20.50 -7.42 5.03
CA ASN A 328 -19.91 -8.64 4.46
C ASN A 328 -19.16 -9.52 5.48
N ASN A 329 -19.35 -9.28 6.79
CA ASN A 329 -18.67 -10.01 7.87
C ASN A 329 -17.13 -10.03 7.76
N ILE A 330 -16.57 -8.95 7.22
CA ILE A 330 -15.13 -8.75 7.05
C ILE A 330 -14.55 -8.25 8.37
N THR A 331 -13.52 -8.94 8.84
CA THR A 331 -12.86 -8.64 10.12
C THR A 331 -11.45 -8.08 9.94
N SER A 332 -10.89 -8.16 8.74
CA SER A 332 -9.60 -7.58 8.40
C SER A 332 -9.66 -6.83 7.08
N ILE A 333 -9.15 -5.61 7.04
CA ILE A 333 -9.04 -4.84 5.80
C ILE A 333 -7.64 -4.30 5.62
N GLN A 334 -7.12 -4.40 4.40
CA GLN A 334 -5.92 -3.69 4.00
C GLN A 334 -6.25 -2.51 3.07
N LEU A 335 -5.76 -1.33 3.44
CA LEU A 335 -6.03 -0.07 2.77
C LEU A 335 -4.77 0.80 2.62
N GLU A 336 -4.92 1.95 1.97
CA GLU A 336 -3.91 3.00 1.89
C GLU A 336 -4.50 4.35 2.33
N LEU A 337 -3.63 5.34 2.52
CA LEU A 337 -4.08 6.70 2.85
C LEU A 337 -4.76 7.33 1.62
N LEU A 338 -6.08 7.49 1.70
CA LEU A 338 -6.88 8.17 0.70
C LEU A 338 -6.42 9.61 0.50
N GLY A 339 -6.41 10.07 -0.75
CA GLY A 339 -6.08 11.46 -1.12
C GLY A 339 -4.57 11.77 -1.20
N LEU A 340 -3.69 10.85 -0.81
CA LEU A 340 -2.25 11.13 -0.72
C LEU A 340 -1.62 11.53 -2.07
N ASN A 341 -2.18 11.06 -3.19
CA ASN A 341 -1.70 11.39 -4.54
C ASN A 341 -2.18 12.75 -5.06
N ASN A 342 -3.04 13.47 -4.32
CA ASN A 342 -3.60 14.75 -4.78
C ASN A 342 -2.58 15.89 -4.70
N ILE A 343 -1.63 15.82 -3.75
CA ILE A 343 -0.52 16.78 -3.60
C ILE A 343 0.79 15.98 -3.63
N GLY A 344 1.72 16.38 -4.50
CA GLY A 344 2.99 15.68 -4.68
C GLY A 344 3.96 15.91 -3.52
N PRO A 345 4.86 14.95 -3.20
CA PRO A 345 5.83 15.06 -2.10
C PRO A 345 6.88 16.16 -2.28
N ASP A 346 6.97 16.73 -3.48
CA ASP A 346 7.82 17.86 -3.84
C ASP A 346 7.16 19.23 -3.57
N GLN A 347 5.87 19.28 -3.23
CA GLN A 347 5.15 20.50 -2.89
C GLN A 347 5.32 20.86 -1.42
N GLU A 348 5.33 22.16 -1.11
CA GLU A 348 5.51 22.69 0.26
C GLU A 348 4.40 22.20 1.21
N GLU A 349 3.19 22.12 0.68
CA GLU A 349 1.96 21.73 1.38
C GLU A 349 1.89 20.24 1.71
N TYR A 350 2.73 19.40 1.09
CA TYR A 350 2.64 17.96 1.20
C TYR A 350 2.67 17.46 2.64
N SER A 351 3.52 18.05 3.49
CA SER A 351 3.65 17.62 4.89
C SER A 351 2.35 17.81 5.69
N ALA A 352 1.66 18.94 5.47
CA ALA A 352 0.38 19.23 6.08
C ALA A 352 -0.74 18.37 5.48
N TRP A 353 -0.76 18.19 4.15
CA TRP A 353 -1.71 17.34 3.45
C TRP A 353 -1.60 15.85 3.83
N HIS A 354 -0.38 15.30 3.89
CA HIS A 354 -0.12 13.96 4.40
C HIS A 354 -0.63 13.83 5.84
N SER A 355 -0.45 14.87 6.66
CA SER A 355 -0.95 14.87 8.04
C SER A 355 -2.49 14.83 8.08
N GLU A 356 -3.16 15.59 7.23
CA GLU A 356 -4.61 15.57 7.08
C GLU A 356 -5.13 14.18 6.65
N CYS A 357 -4.52 13.55 5.65
CA CYS A 357 -4.88 12.20 5.19
C CYS A 357 -4.74 11.16 6.33
N CYS A 358 -3.69 11.27 7.15
CA CYS A 358 -3.50 10.41 8.32
C CYS A 358 -4.59 10.65 9.38
N LEU A 359 -4.91 11.92 9.66
CA LEU A 359 -5.94 12.28 10.63
C LEU A 359 -7.32 11.80 10.19
N ALA A 360 -7.63 11.85 8.90
CA ALA A 360 -8.90 11.37 8.37
C ALA A 360 -9.09 9.86 8.64
N LEU A 361 -8.04 9.05 8.44
CA LEU A 361 -8.08 7.63 8.78
C LEU A 361 -8.24 7.41 10.30
N LEU A 362 -7.46 8.11 11.13
CA LEU A 362 -7.53 7.97 12.59
C LEU A 362 -8.88 8.40 13.17
N GLU A 363 -9.50 9.39 12.55
CA GLU A 363 -10.85 9.84 12.90
C GLU A 363 -11.90 8.81 12.48
N ALA A 364 -11.81 8.26 11.27
CA ALA A 364 -12.69 7.17 10.85
C ALA A 364 -12.58 5.94 11.79
N ILE A 365 -11.36 5.60 12.22
CA ILE A 365 -11.13 4.53 13.21
C ILE A 365 -11.77 4.89 14.57
N ARG A 366 -11.66 6.14 15.03
CA ARG A 366 -12.35 6.60 16.27
C ARG A 366 -13.85 6.39 16.19
N LEU A 367 -14.44 6.81 15.09
CA LEU A 367 -15.88 6.70 14.87
C LEU A 367 -16.31 5.23 14.82
N GLU A 368 -15.54 4.37 14.14
CA GLU A 368 -15.79 2.93 14.13
C GLU A 368 -15.76 2.35 15.56
N GLU A 369 -14.76 2.70 16.37
CA GLU A 369 -14.67 2.23 17.76
C GLU A 369 -15.83 2.68 18.65
N GLU A 370 -16.37 3.89 18.44
CA GLU A 370 -17.45 4.46 19.24
C GLU A 370 -18.85 4.00 18.84
N THR A 371 -19.07 3.65 17.56
CA THR A 371 -20.42 3.32 17.05
C THR A 371 -20.93 1.96 17.55
N GLY A 372 -20.03 1.09 18.03
CA GLY A 372 -20.38 -0.23 18.55
C GLY A 372 -20.73 -1.25 17.44
N GLY A 373 -20.50 -2.53 17.74
CA GLY A 373 -20.71 -3.60 16.76
C GLY A 373 -19.63 -3.65 15.67
N ASN A 374 -18.38 -3.41 16.06
CA ASN A 374 -17.21 -3.43 15.17
C ASN A 374 -17.04 -4.84 14.60
N SER A 375 -17.12 -4.98 13.28
CA SER A 375 -16.69 -6.22 12.62
C SER A 375 -15.17 -6.26 12.49
N LEU A 376 -14.55 -5.09 12.32
CA LEU A 376 -13.12 -4.98 12.08
C LEU A 376 -12.30 -5.21 13.35
N THR A 377 -11.37 -6.15 13.24
CA THR A 377 -10.37 -6.48 14.25
C THR A 377 -8.96 -6.07 13.78
N HIS A 378 -8.76 -5.93 12.48
CA HIS A 378 -7.47 -5.55 11.89
C HIS A 378 -7.66 -4.55 10.74
N ILE A 379 -6.93 -3.44 10.79
CA ILE A 379 -6.80 -2.47 9.70
C ILE A 379 -5.33 -2.34 9.36
N THR A 380 -4.92 -2.76 8.18
CA THR A 380 -3.54 -2.60 7.71
C THR A 380 -3.45 -1.44 6.72
N VAL A 381 -2.63 -0.44 7.05
CA VAL A 381 -2.22 0.62 6.11
C VAL A 381 -0.98 0.14 5.37
N ASN A 382 -1.06 0.00 4.05
CA ASN A 382 0.01 -0.51 3.22
C ASN A 382 0.55 0.56 2.25
N SER A 383 1.87 0.57 2.08
CA SER A 383 2.55 1.22 0.96
C SER A 383 3.65 0.30 0.43
N ARG A 384 3.84 0.31 -0.89
CA ARG A 384 4.87 -0.52 -1.53
C ARG A 384 6.28 0.04 -1.35
N ALA A 385 6.41 1.36 -1.26
CA ALA A 385 7.70 2.04 -1.31
C ALA A 385 8.32 2.25 0.09
N GLU A 386 7.49 2.55 1.08
CA GLU A 386 7.92 2.93 2.41
C GLU A 386 6.95 2.45 3.48
N LEU A 387 7.40 2.42 4.74
CA LEU A 387 6.52 2.10 5.86
C LEU A 387 5.60 3.30 6.10
N PRO A 388 4.28 3.16 5.96
CA PRO A 388 3.37 4.27 6.20
C PRO A 388 3.58 4.85 7.59
N LEU A 389 3.63 6.18 7.67
CA LEU A 389 3.78 6.91 8.92
C LEU A 389 5.09 6.62 9.69
N LEU A 390 6.15 6.07 9.08
CA LEU A 390 7.40 5.71 9.77
C LEU A 390 7.91 6.83 10.70
N SER A 391 8.08 8.04 10.19
CA SER A 391 8.62 9.16 10.99
C SER A 391 7.70 9.57 12.15
N ILE A 392 6.38 9.39 11.99
CA ILE A 392 5.38 9.67 13.01
C ILE A 392 5.39 8.56 14.07
N LEU A 393 5.45 7.29 13.65
CA LEU A 393 5.55 6.12 14.53
C LEU A 393 6.82 6.18 15.38
N GLN A 394 7.96 6.53 14.77
CA GLN A 394 9.20 6.74 15.50
C GLN A 394 9.05 7.82 16.56
N LYS A 395 8.46 8.98 16.23
CA LYS A 395 8.21 10.04 17.22
C LYS A 395 7.27 9.61 18.35
N ALA A 396 6.30 8.75 18.06
CA ALA A 396 5.34 8.27 19.04
C ALA A 396 5.96 7.26 20.03
N TYR A 397 6.83 6.36 19.56
CA TYR A 397 7.19 5.16 20.32
C TYR A 397 8.69 4.82 20.42
N ASN A 398 9.58 5.48 19.68
CA ASN A 398 11.02 5.23 19.80
C ASN A 398 11.71 6.04 20.92
N ASN A 399 10.95 6.82 21.69
CA ASN A 399 11.47 7.70 22.74
C ASN A 399 11.69 6.95 24.05
#